data_AF-A0A8D8VVA8-F1
#
_entry.id   AF-A0A8D8VVA8-F1
#
_cell.length_a   1.000
_cell.length_b   1.000
_cell.length_c   1.000
_cell.angle_alpha   90.00
_cell.angle_beta   90.00
_cell.angle_gamma   90.00
#
_symmetry.space_group_name_H-M   'P 1'
#
loop_
_entity.id
_entity.type
_entity.pdbx_description
1 polymer ?
#
loop_
_entity_poly.entity_id
_entity_poly.type
_entity_poly.pdbx_seq_one_letter_code
_entity_poly.pdbx_strand_id
1 'polypeptide(L)'
;MKILIAEKPDGHPVDFFENFLNAFVGTLYNVVRDLREMKNLISNVFPKYVEPVVSGELAHSDVVSLWRHIAPYLKSAINNAYLGFVTNTHHSVGPLTLSTTQSLRMKLLDLPFYTKYFLIASYLASFISPKYDRRLFVKATLGKRSKKRNVIKIQNEKIESELLGAKSFSLDRLLAIFYAIVDEAGVNLTANLLAQVTSLVELKLLTALSDGNLDKPNYKCSVDKETIYAISKTVDFNIKKYLDVS
;
A
#
# COMPACT_ATOMS: atom_id res chain seq x y z
N MET A 1 11.47 15.56 28.74
CA MET A 1 10.97 16.92 29.01
C MET A 1 12.08 17.96 29.12
N LYS A 2 12.97 17.93 30.13
CA LYS A 2 14.00 18.98 30.33
C LYS A 2 14.85 19.33 29.09
N ILE A 3 15.28 18.33 28.32
CA ILE A 3 16.07 18.53 27.10
C ILE A 3 15.25 19.24 26.00
N LEU A 4 13.96 18.93 25.87
CA LEU A 4 13.09 19.52 24.86
C LEU A 4 12.69 20.96 25.22
N ILE A 5 12.45 21.23 26.50
CA ILE A 5 12.14 22.58 27.01
C ILE A 5 13.31 23.54 26.74
N ALA A 6 14.56 23.07 26.81
CA ALA A 6 15.74 23.87 26.51
C ALA A 6 15.83 24.33 25.05
N GLU A 7 15.10 23.69 24.14
CA GLU A 7 15.05 24.02 22.71
C GLU A 7 13.75 24.77 22.34
N LYS A 8 13.13 25.43 23.32
CA LYS A 8 11.95 26.25 23.11
C LYS A 8 12.23 27.31 22.03
N PRO A 9 11.37 27.43 20.99
CA PRO A 9 11.47 28.51 20.03
C PRO A 9 11.33 29.90 20.67
N ASP A 10 12.01 30.89 20.10
CA ASP A 10 11.94 32.28 20.55
C ASP A 10 10.53 32.87 20.34
N GLY A 11 10.16 33.86 21.15
CA GLY A 11 8.89 34.59 21.00
C GLY A 11 7.66 34.02 21.72
N HIS A 12 7.77 32.88 22.41
CA HIS A 12 6.66 32.29 23.18
C HIS A 12 6.99 32.08 24.67
N PRO A 13 5.99 32.22 25.58
CA PRO A 13 6.14 31.91 27.00
C PRO A 13 6.57 30.46 27.25
N VAL A 14 7.33 30.23 28.33
CA VAL A 14 7.80 28.88 28.70
C VAL A 14 6.62 27.97 29.03
N ASP A 15 5.67 28.44 29.84
CA ASP A 15 4.49 27.66 30.25
C ASP A 15 3.64 27.23 29.04
N PHE A 16 3.57 28.07 28.01
CA PHE A 16 2.84 27.76 26.77
C PHE A 16 3.48 26.60 26.01
N PHE A 17 4.82 26.61 25.90
CA PHE A 17 5.57 25.52 25.28
C PHE A 17 5.58 24.26 26.13
N GLU A 18 5.62 24.37 27.46
CA GLU A 18 5.50 23.22 28.36
C GLU A 18 4.13 22.53 28.23
N ASN A 19 3.04 23.30 28.15
CA ASN A 19 1.70 22.78 27.90
C ASN A 19 1.62 22.02 26.57
N PHE A 20 2.22 22.60 25.51
CA PHE A 20 2.37 21.92 24.23
C PHE A 20 3.15 20.62 24.37
N LEU A 21 4.32 20.64 25.02
CA LEU A 21 5.18 19.46 25.18
C LEU A 21 4.50 18.37 26.02
N ASN A 22 3.74 18.73 27.05
CA ASN A 22 2.98 17.76 27.85
C ASN A 22 1.94 17.03 27.00
N ALA A 23 1.18 17.78 26.20
CA ALA A 23 0.24 17.21 25.25
C ALA A 23 0.94 16.35 24.17
N PHE A 24 2.01 16.88 23.58
CA PHE A 24 2.76 16.26 22.51
C PHE A 24 3.42 14.95 22.98
N VAL A 25 4.22 15.02 24.04
CA VAL A 25 4.94 13.86 24.60
C VAL A 25 3.94 12.85 25.17
N GLY A 26 2.91 13.30 25.89
CA GLY A 26 1.85 12.40 26.39
C GLY A 26 1.16 11.60 25.28
N THR A 27 1.06 12.18 24.08
CA THR A 27 0.42 11.53 22.92
C THR A 27 1.40 10.69 22.10
N LEU A 28 2.63 11.16 21.88
CA LEU A 28 3.59 10.53 20.95
C LEU A 28 4.61 9.61 21.62
N TYR A 29 4.85 9.67 22.93
CA TYR A 29 5.94 8.92 23.58
C TYR A 29 5.83 7.40 23.46
N ASN A 30 4.62 6.88 23.32
CA ASN A 30 4.39 5.45 23.09
C ASN A 30 4.81 5.00 21.68
N VAL A 31 4.93 5.92 20.75
CA VAL A 31 5.24 5.66 19.33
C VAL A 31 6.65 6.11 18.98
N VAL A 32 7.07 7.28 19.46
CA VAL A 32 8.36 7.90 19.15
C VAL A 32 9.18 8.04 20.42
N ARG A 33 10.33 7.38 20.46
CA ARG A 33 11.30 7.44 21.58
C ARG A 33 12.67 7.99 21.18
N ASP A 34 12.94 8.16 19.89
CA ASP A 34 14.17 8.81 19.42
C ASP A 34 14.03 10.33 19.61
N LEU A 35 14.99 10.91 20.33
CA LEU A 35 15.00 12.34 20.66
C LEU A 35 15.11 13.23 19.41
N ARG A 36 15.86 12.82 18.39
CA ARG A 36 16.03 13.60 17.14
C ARG A 36 14.72 13.65 16.36
N GLU A 37 14.03 12.51 16.28
CA GLU A 37 12.72 12.46 15.63
C GLU A 37 11.68 13.29 16.39
N MET A 38 11.74 13.23 17.72
CA MET A 38 10.90 14.06 18.58
C MET A 38 11.12 15.56 18.32
N LYS A 39 12.37 16.00 18.18
CA LYS A 39 12.72 17.39 17.85
C LYS A 39 12.23 17.80 16.46
N ASN A 40 12.39 16.93 15.46
CA ASN A 40 11.90 17.18 14.10
C ASN A 40 10.37 17.37 14.09
N LEU A 41 9.64 16.46 14.73
CA LEU A 41 8.18 16.53 14.81
C LEU A 41 7.70 17.75 15.59
N ILE A 42 8.37 18.13 16.68
CA ILE A 42 8.09 19.36 17.43
C ILE A 42 8.24 20.58 16.50
N SER A 43 9.32 20.65 15.73
CA SER A 43 9.57 21.76 14.81
C SER A 43 8.49 21.90 13.72
N ASN A 44 7.86 20.78 13.34
CA ASN A 44 6.79 20.75 12.33
C ASN A 44 5.40 21.05 12.91
N VAL A 45 5.09 20.53 14.11
CA VAL A 45 3.75 20.63 14.71
C VAL A 45 3.59 21.90 15.55
N PHE A 46 4.65 22.39 16.19
CA PHE A 46 4.57 23.57 17.05
C PHE A 46 4.09 24.84 16.33
N PRO A 47 4.50 25.15 15.08
CA PRO A 47 3.93 26.29 14.35
C PRO A 47 2.40 26.21 14.20
N LYS A 48 1.85 25.00 14.06
CA LYS A 48 0.40 24.76 14.00
C LYS A 48 -0.31 24.91 15.34
N TYR A 49 0.41 24.69 16.45
CA TYR A 49 -0.10 25.00 17.78
C TYR A 49 -0.20 26.51 18.03
N VAL A 50 0.70 27.29 17.44
CA VAL A 50 0.80 28.74 17.59
C VAL A 50 -0.19 29.51 16.70
N GLU A 51 -0.51 28.97 15.51
CA GLU A 51 -1.38 29.58 14.49
C GLU A 51 -2.70 30.19 15.01
N PRO A 52 -3.53 29.49 15.80
CA PRO A 52 -4.79 30.04 16.33
C PRO A 52 -4.57 31.15 17.38
N VAL A 53 -3.38 31.21 17.99
CA VAL A 53 -3.04 32.25 18.97
C VAL A 53 -2.59 33.53 18.28
N VAL A 54 -1.78 33.40 17.22
CA VAL A 54 -1.31 34.54 16.43
C VAL A 54 -2.44 35.19 15.64
N SER A 55 -3.40 34.39 15.17
CA SER A 55 -4.62 34.90 14.49
C SER A 55 -5.64 35.52 15.46
N GLY A 56 -5.44 35.40 16.78
CA GLY A 56 -6.35 35.92 17.80
C GLY A 56 -7.63 35.11 17.98
N GLU A 57 -7.72 33.92 17.38
CA GLU A 57 -8.87 33.01 17.52
C GLU A 57 -8.93 32.36 18.90
N LEU A 58 -7.76 32.02 19.48
CA LEU A 58 -7.63 31.39 20.78
C LEU A 58 -6.64 32.14 21.68
N ALA A 59 -6.94 32.15 22.98
CA ALA A 59 -6.01 32.67 23.99
C ALA A 59 -4.91 31.66 24.30
N HIS A 60 -3.73 32.15 24.69
CA HIS A 60 -2.59 31.33 25.15
C HIS A 60 -2.95 30.38 26.32
N SER A 61 -3.96 30.74 27.11
CA SER A 61 -4.44 29.98 28.27
C SER A 61 -5.47 28.90 27.93
N ASP A 62 -6.04 28.89 26.71
CA ASP A 62 -7.06 27.91 26.31
C ASP A 62 -6.43 26.60 25.84
N VAL A 63 -5.80 25.89 26.78
CA VAL A 63 -5.05 24.65 26.53
C VAL A 63 -5.93 23.57 25.88
N VAL A 64 -7.22 23.49 26.26
CA VAL A 64 -8.14 22.45 25.76
C VAL A 64 -8.49 22.69 24.30
N SER A 65 -8.83 23.92 23.92
CA SER A 65 -9.13 24.26 22.53
C SER A 65 -7.90 24.16 21.64
N LEU A 66 -6.74 24.58 22.14
CA LEU A 66 -5.46 24.45 21.43
C LEU A 66 -5.08 22.98 21.21
N TRP A 67 -5.26 22.13 22.22
CA TRP A 67 -5.06 20.70 22.08
C TRP A 67 -5.98 20.09 21.02
N ARG A 68 -7.27 20.46 21.03
CA ARG A 68 -8.24 19.99 20.03
C ARG A 68 -7.85 20.43 18.62
N HIS A 69 -7.32 21.64 18.47
CA HIS A 69 -6.81 22.16 17.20
C HIS A 69 -5.62 21.33 16.69
N ILE A 70 -4.66 20.97 17.55
CA ILE A 70 -3.46 20.22 17.13
C ILE A 70 -3.63 18.70 17.09
N ALA A 71 -4.64 18.14 17.74
CA ALA A 71 -4.92 16.70 17.77
C ALA A 71 -4.89 16.00 16.39
N PRO A 72 -5.49 16.53 15.30
CA PRO A 72 -5.38 15.91 13.98
C PRO A 72 -3.94 15.88 13.44
N TYR A 73 -3.13 16.90 13.72
CA TYR A 73 -1.73 16.96 13.31
C TYR A 73 -0.87 15.98 14.11
N LEU A 74 -1.12 15.82 15.42
CA LEU A 74 -0.48 14.79 16.25
C LEU A 74 -0.83 13.38 15.76
N LYS A 75 -2.09 13.12 15.43
CA LYS A 75 -2.53 11.83 14.87
C LYS A 75 -1.84 11.54 13.53
N SER A 76 -1.69 12.56 12.68
CA SER A 76 -0.93 12.44 11.44
C SER A 76 0.55 12.16 11.71
N ALA A 77 1.16 12.85 12.66
CA ALA A 77 2.55 12.63 13.05
C ALA A 77 2.79 11.19 13.53
N ILE A 78 1.90 10.64 14.36
CA ILE A 78 1.96 9.22 14.79
C ILE A 78 2.04 8.27 13.60
N ASN A 79 1.19 8.47 12.59
CA ASN A 79 1.11 7.57 11.44
C ASN A 79 2.31 7.70 10.48
N ASN A 80 3.07 8.81 10.56
CA ASN A 80 4.11 9.13 9.59
C ASN A 80 5.52 9.35 10.18
N ALA A 81 5.69 9.26 11.51
CA ALA A 81 6.91 9.64 12.22
C ALA A 81 8.21 9.00 11.70
N TYR A 82 8.14 7.81 11.10
CA TYR A 82 9.31 7.09 10.62
C TYR A 82 9.33 6.88 9.11
N LEU A 83 8.41 7.49 8.37
CA LEU A 83 8.32 7.33 6.91
C LEU A 83 9.33 8.21 6.15
N GLY A 84 10.10 9.06 6.84
CA GLY A 84 11.16 9.89 6.24
C GLY A 84 10.65 11.00 5.32
N PHE A 85 9.33 11.19 5.21
CA PHE A 85 8.75 12.32 4.51
C PHE A 85 8.90 13.57 5.37
N VAL A 86 9.94 14.36 5.07
CA VAL A 86 10.07 15.71 5.61
C VAL A 86 8.84 16.50 5.18
N THR A 87 8.06 17.01 6.13
CA THR A 87 6.93 17.92 5.91
C THR A 87 7.38 19.30 5.41
N ASN A 88 8.52 19.41 4.73
CA ASN A 88 9.05 20.64 4.15
C ASN A 88 8.38 20.94 2.81
N THR A 89 7.05 20.97 2.81
CA THR A 89 6.31 21.63 1.73
C THR A 89 5.55 22.79 2.33
N HIS A 90 6.07 23.99 2.08
CA HIS A 90 5.41 25.29 2.30
C HIS A 90 4.13 25.48 1.45
N HIS A 91 3.62 24.39 0.86
CA HIS A 91 2.36 24.35 0.15
C HIS A 91 1.50 23.31 0.85
N SER A 92 0.54 23.77 1.66
CA SER A 92 -0.84 23.27 1.76
C SER A 92 -1.12 21.78 1.48
N VAL A 93 -0.23 20.86 1.81
CA VAL A 93 -0.58 19.45 1.90
C VAL A 93 -1.01 19.29 3.34
N GLY A 94 -2.32 19.36 3.55
CA GLY A 94 -2.93 18.80 4.74
C GLY A 94 -2.41 17.37 4.98
N PRO A 95 -2.64 16.79 6.17
CA PRO A 95 -2.11 15.47 6.54
C PRO A 95 -2.16 14.53 5.34
N LEU A 96 -1.01 13.98 4.93
CA LEU A 96 -0.90 13.04 3.80
C LEU A 96 -1.90 11.92 4.05
N THR A 97 -3.10 12.09 3.49
CA THR A 97 -4.16 11.12 3.66
C THR A 97 -3.76 9.90 2.84
N LEU A 98 -4.25 8.73 3.25
CA LEU A 98 -4.14 7.49 2.46
C LEU A 98 -4.48 7.70 0.97
N SER A 99 -5.36 8.67 0.67
CA SER A 99 -5.75 9.05 -0.69
C SER A 99 -4.62 9.66 -1.51
N THR A 100 -3.76 10.52 -0.93
CA THR A 100 -2.65 11.15 -1.65
C THR A 100 -1.57 10.11 -2.00
N THR A 101 -1.26 9.19 -1.07
CA THR A 101 -0.29 8.10 -1.32
C THR A 101 -0.83 7.09 -2.33
N GLN A 102 -2.13 6.78 -2.30
CA GLN A 102 -2.79 5.98 -3.34
C GLN A 102 -2.74 6.68 -4.71
N SER A 103 -2.98 7.99 -4.79
CA SER A 103 -2.93 8.73 -6.06
C SER A 103 -1.52 8.74 -6.68
N LEU A 104 -0.48 8.83 -5.85
CA LEU A 104 0.92 8.76 -6.28
C LEU A 104 1.31 7.33 -6.72
N ARG A 105 0.86 6.30 -6.00
CA ARG A 105 1.04 4.89 -6.41
C ARG A 105 0.37 4.60 -7.75
N MET A 106 -0.84 5.12 -7.96
CA MET A 106 -1.58 4.95 -9.21
C MET A 106 -0.92 5.66 -10.39
N LYS A 107 -0.33 6.84 -10.17
CA LYS A 107 0.46 7.52 -11.21
C LYS A 107 1.80 6.84 -11.50
N LEU A 108 2.41 6.21 -10.50
CA LEU A 108 3.68 5.48 -10.66
C LEU A 108 3.51 4.16 -11.45
N LEU A 109 2.29 3.63 -11.56
CA LEU A 109 1.98 2.35 -12.19
C LEU A 109 1.21 2.49 -13.52
N ASP A 110 1.59 3.47 -14.35
CA ASP A 110 1.11 3.50 -15.74
C ASP A 110 1.84 2.45 -16.59
N LEU A 111 1.30 1.22 -16.54
CA LEU A 111 1.85 0.06 -17.24
C LEU A 111 1.20 -0.12 -18.62
N PRO A 112 1.93 -0.64 -19.63
CA PRO A 112 1.34 -1.04 -20.91
C PRO A 112 0.21 -2.07 -20.73
N PHE A 113 -0.70 -2.14 -21.70
CA PHE A 113 -1.90 -2.98 -21.64
C PHE A 113 -1.59 -4.45 -21.29
N TYR A 114 -0.75 -5.13 -22.06
CA TYR A 114 -0.40 -6.53 -21.79
C TYR A 114 0.38 -6.70 -20.50
N THR A 115 1.16 -5.70 -20.09
CA THR A 115 1.89 -5.71 -18.82
C THR A 115 0.93 -5.68 -17.63
N LYS A 116 -0.18 -4.92 -17.72
CA LYS A 116 -1.27 -4.94 -16.74
C LYS A 116 -1.88 -6.35 -16.64
N TYR A 117 -2.16 -7.00 -17.77
CA TYR A 117 -2.69 -8.37 -17.79
C TYR A 117 -1.70 -9.41 -17.25
N PHE A 118 -0.40 -9.28 -17.55
CA PHE A 118 0.63 -10.16 -16.96
C PHE A 118 0.70 -10.03 -15.46
N LEU A 119 0.56 -8.82 -14.94
CA LEU A 119 0.57 -8.58 -13.50
C LEU A 119 -0.68 -9.15 -12.83
N ILE A 120 -1.85 -9.01 -13.46
CA ILE A 120 -3.11 -9.66 -13.03
C ILE A 120 -2.96 -11.19 -13.03
N ALA A 121 -2.50 -11.77 -14.13
CA ALA A 121 -2.29 -13.21 -14.26
C ALA A 121 -1.29 -13.75 -13.22
N SER A 122 -0.21 -13.00 -12.97
CA SER A 122 0.80 -13.32 -11.96
C SER A 122 0.24 -13.27 -10.54
N TYR A 123 -0.60 -12.29 -10.22
CA TYR A 123 -1.30 -12.24 -8.94
C TYR A 123 -2.23 -13.44 -8.78
N LEU A 124 -3.05 -13.75 -9.78
CA LEU A 124 -3.91 -14.94 -9.76
C LEU A 124 -3.10 -16.22 -9.59
N ALA A 125 -1.98 -16.38 -10.30
CA ALA A 125 -1.09 -17.52 -10.17
C ALA A 125 -0.51 -17.65 -8.75
N SER A 126 -0.10 -16.55 -8.11
CA SER A 126 0.46 -16.59 -6.75
C SER A 126 -0.55 -16.90 -5.65
N PHE A 127 -1.81 -16.49 -5.81
CA PHE A 127 -2.83 -16.60 -4.74
C PHE A 127 -3.85 -17.72 -4.96
N ILE A 128 -3.97 -18.25 -6.17
CA ILE A 128 -4.85 -19.39 -6.48
C ILE A 128 -4.00 -20.65 -6.52
N SER A 129 -4.47 -21.72 -5.87
CA SER A 129 -3.81 -23.03 -5.94
C SER A 129 -3.94 -23.63 -7.36
N PRO A 130 -2.87 -24.20 -7.96
CA PRO A 130 -2.91 -24.76 -9.32
C PRO A 130 -4.04 -25.74 -9.59
N LYS A 131 -4.51 -26.47 -8.56
CA LYS A 131 -5.63 -27.41 -8.66
C LYS A 131 -6.97 -26.77 -9.07
N TYR A 132 -7.12 -25.45 -8.92
CA TYR A 132 -8.33 -24.72 -9.29
C TYR A 132 -8.26 -24.10 -10.69
N ASP A 133 -7.09 -24.09 -11.34
CA ASP A 133 -6.88 -23.40 -12.62
C ASP A 133 -7.86 -23.88 -13.69
N ARG A 134 -8.01 -25.21 -13.85
CA ARG A 134 -8.92 -25.81 -14.83
C ARG A 134 -10.36 -25.33 -14.66
N ARG A 135 -10.81 -25.14 -13.42
CA ARG A 135 -12.18 -24.72 -13.12
C ARG A 135 -12.40 -23.24 -13.43
N LEU A 136 -11.38 -22.41 -13.18
CA LEU A 136 -11.47 -20.95 -13.26
C LEU A 136 -11.15 -20.39 -14.65
N PHE A 137 -10.22 -21.02 -15.38
CA PHE A 137 -9.64 -20.46 -16.60
C PHE A 137 -10.05 -21.18 -17.89
N VAL A 138 -10.72 -22.33 -17.81
CA VAL A 138 -11.22 -23.02 -19.02
C VAL A 138 -12.62 -22.52 -19.36
N LYS A 139 -12.79 -21.87 -20.52
CA LYS A 139 -14.08 -21.30 -20.98
C LYS A 139 -15.26 -22.29 -20.93
N ALA A 140 -15.01 -23.60 -21.08
CA ALA A 140 -16.03 -24.65 -21.04
C ALA A 140 -16.64 -24.93 -19.65
N THR A 141 -16.01 -24.52 -18.54
CA THR A 141 -16.52 -24.78 -17.17
C THR A 141 -17.40 -23.68 -16.61
N LEU A 142 -17.40 -22.48 -17.20
CA LEU A 142 -18.21 -21.34 -16.77
C LEU A 142 -19.73 -21.58 -16.90
N GLY A 143 -20.16 -22.51 -17.76
CA GLY A 143 -21.56 -22.86 -17.97
C GLY A 143 -22.12 -23.97 -17.07
N LYS A 144 -21.27 -24.75 -16.36
CA LYS A 144 -21.73 -25.87 -15.52
C LYS A 144 -21.66 -25.48 -14.04
N ARG A 145 -22.79 -25.05 -13.46
CA ARG A 145 -22.95 -24.80 -12.02
C ARG A 145 -22.49 -26.03 -11.21
N SER A 146 -21.44 -25.89 -10.42
CA SER A 146 -20.88 -26.97 -9.59
C SER A 146 -21.45 -26.97 -8.17
N LYS A 147 -21.56 -28.18 -7.58
CA LYS A 147 -22.24 -28.51 -6.33
C LYS A 147 -21.54 -27.88 -5.09
N LYS A 148 -22.35 -27.41 -4.12
CA LYS A 148 -21.99 -26.65 -2.90
C LYS A 148 -20.84 -27.20 -2.02
N ARG A 149 -20.43 -28.47 -2.15
CA ARG A 149 -19.41 -29.12 -1.28
C ARG A 149 -17.99 -28.56 -1.41
N ASN A 150 -17.63 -28.00 -2.57
CA ASN A 150 -16.26 -27.51 -2.80
C ASN A 150 -16.00 -26.11 -2.26
N VAL A 151 -17.04 -25.31 -1.98
CA VAL A 151 -16.90 -23.91 -1.55
C VAL A 151 -16.21 -23.79 -0.19
N ILE A 152 -16.53 -24.69 0.75
CA ILE A 152 -16.00 -24.65 2.13
C ILE A 152 -14.49 -24.95 2.18
N LYS A 153 -13.98 -25.86 1.33
CA LYS A 153 -12.54 -26.20 1.30
C LYS A 153 -11.69 -25.06 0.74
N ILE A 154 -12.24 -24.27 -0.16
CA ILE A 154 -11.47 -23.21 -0.81
C ILE A 154 -11.39 -21.96 0.09
N GLN A 155 -12.41 -21.70 0.91
CA GLN A 155 -12.37 -20.64 1.94
C GLN A 155 -11.26 -20.86 2.98
N ASN A 156 -11.01 -22.10 3.42
CA ASN A 156 -9.92 -22.39 4.37
C ASN A 156 -8.54 -22.16 3.74
N GLU A 157 -8.36 -22.54 2.47
CA GLU A 157 -7.11 -22.29 1.74
C GLU A 157 -6.90 -20.81 1.37
N LYS A 158 -7.98 -20.02 1.30
CA LYS A 158 -7.92 -18.56 1.13
C LYS A 158 -7.30 -17.89 2.35
N ILE A 159 -7.76 -18.27 3.55
CA ILE A 159 -7.21 -17.76 4.81
C ILE A 159 -5.73 -18.14 4.90
N GLU A 160 -5.39 -19.39 4.61
CA GLU A 160 -4.00 -19.83 4.55
C GLU A 160 -3.18 -19.06 3.52
N SER A 161 -3.68 -18.83 2.30
CA SER A 161 -2.92 -18.08 1.29
C SER A 161 -2.70 -16.60 1.63
N GLU A 162 -3.60 -15.98 2.39
CA GLU A 162 -3.46 -14.60 2.87
C GLU A 162 -2.45 -14.51 4.02
N LEU A 163 -2.35 -15.55 4.86
CA LEU A 163 -1.40 -15.65 5.97
C LEU A 163 0.00 -16.14 5.55
N LEU A 164 0.08 -17.12 4.65
CA LEU A 164 1.34 -17.72 4.14
C LEU A 164 2.00 -16.87 3.04
N GLY A 165 1.26 -15.92 2.47
CA GLY A 165 1.72 -15.04 1.41
C GLY A 165 1.74 -15.68 0.01
N ALA A 166 2.18 -14.91 -0.98
CA ALA A 166 2.16 -15.30 -2.39
C ALA A 166 3.01 -16.56 -2.66
N LYS A 167 2.43 -17.54 -3.36
CA LYS A 167 3.07 -18.79 -3.78
C LYS A 167 3.85 -18.59 -5.07
N SER A 168 4.89 -19.41 -5.27
CA SER A 168 5.64 -19.45 -6.52
C SER A 168 4.82 -20.11 -7.64
N PHE A 169 5.08 -19.72 -8.88
CA PHE A 169 4.45 -20.28 -10.07
C PHE A 169 5.43 -20.30 -11.25
N SER A 170 5.24 -21.23 -12.18
CA SER A 170 6.08 -21.34 -13.38
C SER A 170 5.66 -20.35 -14.48
N LEU A 171 6.58 -20.06 -15.41
CA LEU A 171 6.28 -19.28 -16.61
C LEU A 171 5.10 -19.86 -17.41
N ASP A 172 5.05 -21.19 -17.57
CA ASP A 172 3.98 -21.86 -18.32
C ASP A 172 2.60 -21.59 -17.72
N ARG A 173 2.50 -21.63 -16.39
CA ARG A 173 1.26 -21.35 -15.67
C ARG A 173 0.86 -19.88 -15.84
N LEU A 174 1.83 -18.96 -15.78
CA LEU A 174 1.58 -17.54 -16.02
C LEU A 174 0.99 -17.32 -17.42
N LEU A 175 1.64 -17.88 -18.46
CA LEU A 175 1.19 -17.75 -19.84
C LEU A 175 -0.20 -18.35 -20.04
N ALA A 176 -0.46 -19.54 -19.48
CA ALA A 176 -1.77 -20.19 -19.57
C ALA A 176 -2.89 -19.34 -18.96
N ILE A 177 -2.65 -18.74 -17.78
CA ILE A 177 -3.61 -17.84 -17.14
C ILE A 177 -3.77 -16.55 -17.95
N PHE A 178 -2.67 -15.96 -18.41
CA PHE A 178 -2.67 -14.75 -19.25
C PHE A 178 -3.55 -14.92 -20.49
N TYR A 179 -3.32 -15.98 -21.27
CA TYR A 179 -4.11 -16.27 -22.47
C TYR A 179 -5.57 -16.62 -22.18
N ALA A 180 -5.88 -17.10 -20.97
CA ALA A 180 -7.25 -17.38 -20.56
C ALA A 180 -8.04 -16.13 -20.16
N ILE A 181 -7.37 -15.07 -19.70
CA ILE A 181 -8.02 -13.84 -19.20
C ILE A 181 -7.96 -12.68 -20.18
N VAL A 182 -7.03 -12.69 -21.15
CA VAL A 182 -6.99 -11.70 -22.23
C VAL A 182 -8.04 -12.09 -23.27
N ASP A 183 -9.04 -11.23 -23.48
CA ASP A 183 -10.14 -11.52 -24.43
C ASP A 183 -9.80 -11.17 -25.90
N GLU A 184 -8.52 -10.94 -26.20
CA GLU A 184 -8.03 -10.72 -27.56
C GLU A 184 -7.68 -12.05 -28.25
N ALA A 185 -8.55 -12.48 -29.16
CA ALA A 185 -8.26 -13.60 -30.04
C ALA A 185 -7.06 -13.25 -30.96
N GLY A 186 -5.96 -13.99 -30.85
CA GLY A 186 -4.82 -13.88 -31.76
C GLY A 186 -3.54 -13.27 -31.18
N VAL A 187 -3.44 -13.08 -29.86
CA VAL A 187 -2.15 -12.71 -29.24
C VAL A 187 -1.16 -13.86 -29.42
N ASN A 188 -0.12 -13.63 -30.22
CA ASN A 188 0.96 -14.58 -30.43
C ASN A 188 2.05 -14.37 -29.36
N LEU A 189 2.67 -15.47 -28.94
CA LEU A 189 3.85 -15.40 -28.08
C LEU A 189 5.00 -14.76 -28.87
N THR A 190 5.40 -13.56 -28.49
CA THR A 190 6.53 -12.84 -29.09
C THR A 190 7.60 -12.57 -28.05
N ALA A 191 8.85 -12.37 -28.50
CA ALA A 191 9.94 -11.97 -27.61
C ALA A 191 9.63 -10.68 -26.83
N ASN A 192 8.94 -9.73 -27.46
CA ASN A 192 8.51 -8.49 -26.81
C ASN A 192 7.50 -8.74 -25.68
N LEU A 193 6.60 -9.72 -25.86
CA LEU A 193 5.63 -10.09 -24.83
C LEU A 193 6.32 -10.75 -23.62
N LEU A 194 7.29 -11.63 -23.86
CA LEU A 194 8.11 -12.23 -22.80
C LEU A 194 9.00 -11.19 -22.10
N ALA A 195 9.54 -10.21 -22.85
CA ALA A 195 10.33 -9.12 -22.28
C ALA A 195 9.55 -8.30 -21.25
N GLN A 196 8.22 -8.17 -21.39
CA GLN A 196 7.38 -7.49 -20.38
C GLN A 196 7.38 -8.23 -19.03
N VAL A 197 7.48 -9.56 -19.02
CA VAL A 197 7.61 -10.33 -17.77
C VAL A 197 8.94 -10.02 -17.11
N THR A 198 10.02 -9.92 -17.88
CA THR A 198 11.34 -9.50 -17.40
C THR A 198 11.29 -8.08 -16.84
N SER A 199 10.66 -7.13 -17.54
CA SER A 199 10.49 -5.76 -17.05
C SER A 199 9.71 -5.71 -15.73
N LEU A 200 8.69 -6.55 -15.54
CA LEU A 200 7.98 -6.66 -14.26
C LEU A 200 8.88 -7.16 -13.12
N VAL A 201 9.87 -8.02 -13.42
CA VAL A 201 10.89 -8.47 -12.46
C VAL A 201 11.89 -7.35 -12.14
N GLU A 202 12.32 -6.60 -13.14
CA GLU A 202 13.21 -5.44 -12.98
C GLU A 202 12.55 -4.34 -12.12
N LEU A 203 11.26 -4.08 -12.36
CA LEU A 203 10.43 -3.15 -11.58
C LEU A 203 10.03 -3.69 -10.20
N LYS A 204 10.48 -4.90 -9.82
CA LYS A 204 10.17 -5.56 -8.54
C LYS A 204 8.68 -5.82 -8.29
N LEU A 205 7.86 -5.76 -9.34
CA LEU A 205 6.45 -6.15 -9.29
C LEU A 205 6.32 -7.68 -9.28
N LEU A 206 7.30 -8.36 -9.87
CA LEU A 206 7.53 -9.80 -9.73
C LEU A 206 8.91 -10.05 -9.12
N THR A 207 9.04 -11.19 -8.44
CA THR A 207 10.33 -11.72 -8.00
C THR A 207 10.60 -13.02 -8.75
N ALA A 208 11.71 -13.07 -9.49
CA ALA A 208 12.20 -14.32 -10.06
C ALA A 208 12.89 -15.14 -8.96
N LEU A 209 12.51 -16.42 -8.86
CA LEU A 209 13.05 -17.41 -7.97
C LEU A 209 13.91 -18.36 -8.81
N SER A 210 15.18 -18.49 -8.42
CA SER A 210 16.10 -19.44 -9.04
C SER A 210 16.12 -20.71 -8.19
N ASP A 211 15.61 -21.80 -8.74
CA ASP A 211 15.78 -23.14 -8.16
C ASP A 211 17.04 -23.82 -8.72
N GLY A 212 18.04 -23.03 -9.17
CA GLY A 212 19.28 -23.54 -9.76
C GLY A 212 19.17 -23.97 -11.23
N ASN A 213 18.00 -23.84 -11.84
CA ASN A 213 17.76 -24.14 -13.25
C ASN A 213 17.41 -22.87 -14.02
N LEU A 214 18.35 -22.39 -14.86
CA LEU A 214 18.19 -21.16 -15.64
C LEU A 214 17.08 -21.27 -16.70
N ASP A 215 16.75 -22.48 -17.13
CA ASP A 215 15.80 -22.72 -18.24
C ASP A 215 14.33 -22.66 -17.80
N LYS A 216 14.04 -22.78 -16.49
CA LYS A 216 12.67 -22.83 -15.96
C LYS A 216 12.51 -21.92 -14.75
N PRO A 217 12.47 -20.59 -14.97
CA PRO A 217 12.30 -19.65 -13.88
C PRO A 217 10.92 -19.81 -13.23
N ASN A 218 10.92 -19.83 -11.90
CA ASN A 218 9.73 -19.66 -11.09
C ASN A 218 9.59 -18.19 -10.71
N TYR A 219 8.37 -17.72 -10.56
CA TYR A 219 8.06 -16.33 -10.23
C TYR A 219 7.15 -16.26 -9.02
N LYS A 220 7.19 -15.13 -8.33
CA LYS A 220 6.26 -14.77 -7.25
C LYS A 220 5.78 -13.34 -7.45
N CYS A 221 4.49 -13.10 -7.27
CA CYS A 221 3.92 -11.77 -7.32
C CYS A 221 4.23 -11.00 -6.03
N SER A 222 4.72 -9.76 -6.17
CA SER A 222 5.09 -8.89 -5.05
C SER A 222 4.05 -7.80 -4.78
N VAL A 223 2.97 -7.76 -5.58
CA VAL A 223 1.95 -6.71 -5.53
C VAL A 223 0.85 -7.06 -4.55
N ASP A 224 0.39 -6.05 -3.80
CA ASP A 224 -0.68 -6.18 -2.82
C ASP A 224 -2.08 -6.19 -3.47
N LYS A 225 -3.08 -6.54 -2.66
CA LYS A 225 -4.47 -6.66 -3.10
C LYS A 225 -5.07 -5.33 -3.56
N GLU A 226 -4.73 -4.20 -2.92
CA GLU A 226 -5.32 -2.91 -3.31
C GLU A 226 -4.80 -2.49 -4.69
N THR A 227 -3.49 -2.59 -4.90
CA THR A 227 -2.84 -2.25 -6.16
C THR A 227 -3.38 -3.10 -7.32
N ILE A 228 -3.50 -4.42 -7.14
CA ILE A 228 -3.99 -5.27 -8.24
C ILE A 228 -5.46 -5.00 -8.57
N TYR A 229 -6.29 -4.68 -7.57
CA TYR A 229 -7.69 -4.29 -7.80
C TYR A 229 -7.77 -2.98 -8.57
N ALA A 230 -6.89 -2.03 -8.26
CA ALA A 230 -6.84 -0.76 -8.96
C ALA A 230 -6.39 -0.94 -10.42
N ILE A 231 -5.36 -1.74 -10.68
CA ILE A 231 -4.90 -2.09 -12.04
C ILE A 231 -6.01 -2.80 -12.82
N SER A 232 -6.68 -3.77 -12.20
CA SER A 232 -7.76 -4.52 -12.84
C SER A 232 -8.90 -3.61 -13.31
N LYS A 233 -9.23 -2.57 -12.54
CA LYS A 233 -10.22 -1.56 -12.95
C LYS A 233 -9.79 -0.77 -14.18
N THR A 234 -8.50 -0.50 -14.38
CA THR A 234 -8.01 0.27 -15.54
C THR A 234 -8.19 -0.45 -16.88
N VAL A 235 -8.33 -1.78 -16.85
CA VAL A 235 -8.57 -2.63 -18.02
C VAL A 235 -9.95 -3.30 -18.00
N ASP A 236 -10.87 -2.79 -17.16
CA ASP A 236 -12.22 -3.33 -16.95
C ASP A 236 -12.27 -4.85 -16.66
N PHE A 237 -11.26 -5.35 -15.94
CA PHE A 237 -11.17 -6.77 -15.58
C PHE A 237 -11.76 -7.04 -14.19
N ASN A 238 -12.76 -7.91 -14.10
CA ASN A 238 -13.38 -8.29 -12.83
C ASN A 238 -12.59 -9.38 -12.10
N ILE A 239 -11.47 -8.99 -11.47
CA ILE A 239 -10.60 -9.91 -10.71
C ILE A 239 -11.31 -10.60 -9.52
N LYS A 240 -12.32 -9.95 -8.91
CA LYS A 240 -13.09 -10.50 -7.79
C LYS A 240 -13.74 -11.84 -8.14
N LYS A 241 -14.19 -12.01 -9.39
CA LYS A 241 -14.77 -13.27 -9.89
C LYS A 241 -13.85 -14.47 -9.69
N TYR A 242 -12.53 -14.27 -9.68
CA TYR A 242 -11.54 -15.33 -9.52
C TYR A 242 -11.12 -15.52 -8.06
N LEU A 243 -11.05 -14.43 -7.29
CA LEU A 243 -10.58 -14.42 -5.90
C LEU A 243 -11.67 -14.71 -4.85
N ASP A 244 -12.94 -14.45 -5.17
CA ASP A 244 -14.07 -14.64 -4.24
C ASP A 244 -14.89 -15.92 -4.52
N VAL A 245 -14.67 -16.56 -5.67
CA VAL A 245 -15.19 -17.90 -6.02
C VAL A 245 -14.19 -19.01 -5.64
N SER A 246 -13.03 -18.58 -5.14
CA SER A 246 -12.10 -19.38 -4.38
C SER A 246 -12.46 -19.27 -2.90
#